data_AF-A0A3D3V4C8-F1
#
_entry.id   AF-A0A3D3V4C8-F1
#
_cell.length_a   1.000
_cell.length_b   1.000
_cell.length_c   1.000
_cell.angle_alpha   90.00
_cell.angle_beta   90.00
_cell.angle_gamma   90.00
#
_symmetry.space_group_name_H-M   'P 1'
#
loop_
_entity.id
_entity.type
_entity.pdbx_description
1 polymer ?
#
loop_
_entity_poly.entity_id
_entity_poly.type
_entity_poly.pdbx_seq_one_letter_code
_entity_poly.pdbx_strand_id
1 'polypeptide(L)'
;MKKGLVFWLPRLLSILFLLFLFMLSFDVFEEGRSTAETFIGFLIHNIPVFALLVPVLLAWKRDLVGAITFLVVGLLFIVFVTYNVLFREEVSWDDPILSILTISGPAFLTAFLYFKSWKSRRDTAVKD
;
A
#
# COMPACT_ATOMS: atom_id res chain seq x y z
N MET A 1 -2.77 24.51 -5.10
CA MET A 1 -2.95 23.78 -3.82
C MET A 1 -2.09 24.44 -2.75
N LYS A 2 -2.59 24.58 -1.51
CA LYS A 2 -1.78 25.08 -0.39
C LYS A 2 -0.54 24.18 -0.23
N LYS A 3 0.67 24.74 -0.13
CA LYS A 3 1.95 23.99 -0.04
C LYS A 3 1.91 22.86 1.00
N GLY A 4 1.22 23.08 2.12
CA GLY A 4 1.04 22.07 3.18
C GLY A 4 0.24 20.84 2.73
N LEU A 5 -0.75 20.98 1.84
CA LEU A 5 -1.58 19.86 1.39
C LEU A 5 -0.78 18.88 0.52
N VAL A 6 0.04 19.40 -0.40
CA VAL A 6 0.91 18.57 -1.27
C VAL A 6 1.95 17.81 -0.45
N PHE A 7 2.39 18.39 0.68
CA PHE A 7 3.32 17.74 1.59
C PHE A 7 2.65 16.69 2.48
N TRP A 8 1.60 17.03 3.22
CA TRP A 8 1.01 16.15 4.24
C TRP A 8 0.11 15.06 3.68
N LEU A 9 -0.63 15.33 2.61
CA LEU A 9 -1.61 14.40 2.06
C LEU A 9 -1.02 13.02 1.68
N PRO A 10 0.12 12.91 0.97
CA PRO A 10 0.69 11.59 0.66
C PRO A 10 1.08 10.78 1.91
N ARG A 11 1.52 11.44 3.00
CA ARG A 11 1.87 10.73 4.24
C ARG A 11 0.62 10.18 4.92
N LEU A 12 -0.39 11.03 5.05
CA LEU A 12 -1.67 10.62 5.61
C LEU A 12 -2.24 9.43 4.84
N LEU A 13 -2.28 9.51 3.51
CA LEU A 13 -2.75 8.41 2.67
C LEU A 13 -1.89 7.15 2.80
N SER A 14 -0.57 7.26 2.93
CA SER A 14 0.29 6.09 3.13
C SER A 14 0.03 5.38 4.46
N ILE A 15 -0.25 6.13 5.53
CA ILE A 15 -0.62 5.56 6.84
C ILE A 15 -2.00 4.90 6.75
N LEU A 16 -2.98 5.59 6.15
CA LEU A 16 -4.31 5.05 5.96
C LEU A 16 -4.29 3.78 5.11
N PHE A 17 -3.43 3.72 4.09
CA PHE A 17 -3.23 2.53 3.27
C PHE A 17 -2.65 1.36 4.08
N LEU A 18 -1.63 1.60 4.91
CA LEU A 18 -1.09 0.57 5.81
C LEU A 18 -2.15 0.07 6.80
N LEU A 19 -2.94 0.97 7.39
CA LEU A 19 -4.02 0.60 8.30
C LEU A 19 -5.12 -0.19 7.59
N PHE A 20 -5.44 0.19 6.35
CA PHE A 20 -6.39 -0.54 5.53
C PHE A 20 -5.89 -1.97 5.25
N LEU A 21 -4.64 -2.14 4.83
CA LEU A 21 -4.05 -3.47 4.62
C LEU A 21 -3.98 -4.29 5.92
N PHE A 22 -3.64 -3.64 7.04
CA PHE A 22 -3.60 -4.28 8.35
C PHE A 22 -4.97 -4.81 8.77
N MET A 23 -6.05 -4.06 8.50
CA MET A 23 -7.41 -4.47 8.80
C MET A 23 -7.81 -5.76 8.06
N LEU A 24 -7.25 -6.03 6.88
CA LEU A 24 -7.54 -7.27 6.14
C LEU A 24 -7.10 -8.52 6.90
N SER A 25 -6.05 -8.42 7.73
CA SER A 25 -5.56 -9.54 8.54
C SER A 25 -6.50 -9.96 9.67
N PHE A 26 -7.59 -9.23 9.91
CA PHE A 26 -8.57 -9.59 10.92
C PHE A 26 -9.46 -10.76 10.46
N ASP A 27 -9.36 -11.17 9.19
CA ASP A 27 -9.99 -12.38 8.67
C ASP A 27 -9.51 -13.67 9.36
N VAL A 28 -8.34 -13.67 10.00
CA VAL A 28 -7.82 -14.84 10.72
C VAL A 28 -8.55 -15.17 12.02
N PHE A 29 -9.36 -14.24 12.53
CA PHE A 29 -10.16 -14.40 13.75
C PHE A 29 -11.47 -15.13 13.43
N GLU A 30 -11.35 -16.43 13.19
CA GLU A 30 -12.46 -17.34 12.91
C GLU A 30 -12.73 -18.28 14.09
N GLU A 31 -13.97 -18.73 14.23
CA GLU A 31 -14.34 -19.75 15.21
C GLU A 31 -13.62 -21.08 14.94
N GLY A 32 -13.18 -21.77 16.00
CA GLY A 32 -12.56 -23.10 15.90
C GLY A 32 -11.03 -23.13 15.84
N ARG A 33 -10.35 -21.97 15.73
CA ARG A 33 -8.88 -21.89 15.87
C ARG A 33 -8.47 -21.69 17.33
N SER A 34 -7.33 -22.26 17.71
CA SER A 34 -6.72 -21.96 19.01
C SER A 34 -6.14 -20.55 19.04
N THR A 35 -6.00 -19.97 20.23
CA THR A 35 -5.41 -18.63 20.38
C THR A 35 -4.00 -18.52 19.79
N ALA A 36 -3.21 -19.58 19.84
CA ALA A 36 -1.87 -19.61 19.26
C ALA A 36 -1.89 -19.58 17.73
N GLU A 37 -2.78 -20.37 17.11
CA GLU A 37 -2.95 -20.40 15.65
C GLU A 37 -3.44 -19.06 15.12
N THR A 38 -4.44 -18.44 15.77
CA THR A 38 -4.92 -17.10 15.40
C THR A 38 -3.81 -16.06 15.51
N PHE A 39 -3.03 -16.08 16.59
CA PHE A 39 -1.93 -15.12 16.77
C PHE A 39 -0.82 -15.27 15.71
N ILE A 40 -0.41 -16.50 15.41
CA ILE A 40 0.58 -16.77 14.36
C ILE A 40 0.03 -16.39 12.99
N GLY A 41 -1.21 -16.78 12.68
CA GLY A 41 -1.89 -16.41 11.44
C GLY A 41 -1.95 -14.90 11.24
N PHE A 42 -2.30 -14.16 12.30
CA PHE A 42 -2.32 -12.70 12.32
C PHE A 42 -0.95 -12.07 12.00
N LEU A 43 0.13 -12.60 12.58
CA LEU A 43 1.49 -12.13 12.28
C LEU A 43 1.87 -12.41 10.82
N ILE A 44 1.53 -13.58 10.30
CA ILE A 44 1.82 -13.98 8.91
C ILE A 44 1.06 -13.08 7.92
N HIS A 45 -0.23 -12.84 8.14
CA HIS A 45 -1.05 -11.98 7.27
C HIS A 45 -0.56 -10.53 7.25
N ASN A 46 0.12 -10.07 8.32
CA ASN A 46 0.68 -8.73 8.40
C ASN A 46 2.13 -8.60 7.93
N ILE A 47 2.79 -9.68 7.48
CA ILE A 47 4.13 -9.60 6.88
C ILE A 47 4.19 -8.54 5.75
N PRO A 48 3.25 -8.47 4.80
CA PRO A 48 3.26 -7.44 3.75
C PRO A 48 3.16 -6.01 4.32
N VAL A 49 2.39 -5.82 5.40
CA VAL A 49 2.22 -4.52 6.07
C VAL A 49 3.53 -4.09 6.73
N PHE A 50 4.18 -4.99 7.48
CA PHE A 50 5.46 -4.71 8.12
C PHE A 50 6.58 -4.45 7.11
N ALA A 51 6.58 -5.19 5.98
CA ALA A 51 7.49 -4.93 4.88
C ALA A 51 7.28 -3.55 4.26
N LEU A 52 6.02 -3.12 4.10
CA LEU A 52 5.67 -1.82 3.55
C LEU A 52 5.89 -0.65 4.53
N LEU A 53 5.87 -0.91 5.84
CA LEU A 53 6.12 0.08 6.88
C LEU A 53 7.51 0.72 6.73
N VAL A 54 8.53 -0.08 6.41
CA VAL A 54 9.92 0.40 6.26
C VAL A 54 10.06 1.50 5.20
N PRO A 55 9.68 1.29 3.91
CA PRO A 55 9.78 2.34 2.91
C PRO A 55 8.84 3.52 3.18
N VAL A 56 7.69 3.29 3.82
CA VAL A 56 6.81 4.38 4.29
C VAL A 56 7.57 5.28 5.27
N LEU A 57 8.21 4.74 6.31
CA LEU A 57 9.02 5.54 7.24
C LEU A 57 10.16 6.31 6.53
N LEU A 58 10.81 5.70 5.54
CA LEU A 58 11.84 6.37 4.74
C LEU A 58 11.27 7.50 3.87
N ALA A 59 10.03 7.35 3.38
CA ALA A 59 9.35 8.35 2.56
C ALA A 59 9.03 9.66 3.29
N TRP A 60 9.13 9.70 4.64
CA TRP A 60 8.94 10.96 5.39
C TRP A 60 10.04 11.96 5.07
N LYS A 61 11.28 11.48 4.91
CA LYS A 61 12.44 12.30 4.54
C LYS A 61 12.73 12.27 3.04
N ARG A 62 12.30 11.22 2.32
CA ARG A 62 12.59 11.01 0.90
C ARG A 62 11.32 10.74 0.08
N ASP A 63 10.65 11.80 -0.36
CA ASP A 63 9.38 11.72 -1.09
C ASP A 63 9.40 10.76 -2.29
N LEU A 64 10.52 10.69 -3.02
CA LEU A 64 10.67 9.81 -4.19
C LEU A 64 10.63 8.31 -3.81
N VAL A 65 11.08 7.95 -2.61
CA VAL A 65 10.99 6.57 -2.11
C VAL A 65 9.52 6.18 -2.01
N GLY A 66 8.68 7.03 -1.42
CA GLY A 66 7.23 6.79 -1.34
C GLY A 66 6.59 6.66 -2.73
N ALA A 67 6.95 7.54 -3.67
CA ALA A 67 6.42 7.49 -5.03
C ALA A 67 6.72 6.13 -5.71
N ILE A 68 7.97 5.68 -5.65
CA ILE A 68 8.40 4.43 -6.26
C ILE A 68 7.78 3.23 -5.54
N THR A 69 7.79 3.22 -4.20
CA THR A 69 7.23 2.13 -3.40
C THR A 69 5.75 1.90 -3.72
N PHE A 70 4.92 2.93 -3.68
CA PHE A 70 3.48 2.78 -3.92
C PHE A 70 3.16 2.46 -5.39
N LEU A 71 3.98 2.93 -6.34
CA LEU A 71 3.87 2.54 -7.74
C LEU A 71 4.17 1.05 -7.91
N VAL A 72 5.28 0.57 -7.35
CA VAL A 72 5.68 -0.84 -7.43
C VAL A 72 4.67 -1.75 -6.74
N VAL A 73 4.16 -1.38 -5.57
CA VAL A 73 3.14 -2.14 -4.84
C VAL A 73 1.86 -2.30 -5.66
N GLY A 74 1.36 -1.21 -6.26
CA GLY A 74 0.17 -1.28 -7.12
C GLY A 74 0.40 -2.18 -8.35
N LEU A 75 1.57 -2.07 -8.99
CA LEU A 75 1.91 -2.93 -10.14
C LEU A 75 2.08 -4.40 -9.76
N LEU A 76 2.77 -4.69 -8.64
CA LEU A 76 2.94 -6.05 -8.14
C LEU A 76 1.60 -6.68 -7.79
N PHE A 77 0.67 -5.92 -7.21
CA PHE A 77 -0.65 -6.42 -6.89
C PHE A 77 -1.46 -6.76 -8.15
N ILE A 78 -1.42 -5.91 -9.20
CA ILE A 78 -2.03 -6.22 -10.49
C ILE A 78 -1.45 -7.51 -11.07
N VAL A 79 -0.12 -7.62 -11.13
CA VAL A 79 0.55 -8.82 -11.66
C VAL A 79 0.17 -10.06 -10.85
N PHE A 80 0.13 -9.94 -9.52
CA PHE A 80 -0.26 -11.03 -8.63
C PHE A 80 -1.69 -11.50 -8.92
N VAL A 81 -2.67 -10.60 -8.96
CA VAL A 81 -4.07 -10.97 -9.24
C VAL A 81 -4.21 -11.54 -10.65
N THR A 82 -3.66 -10.87 -11.66
CA THR A 82 -3.75 -11.33 -13.06
C THR A 82 -3.08 -12.68 -13.26
N TYR A 83 -1.91 -12.91 -12.65
CA TYR A 83 -1.23 -14.21 -12.73
C TYR A 83 -2.08 -15.32 -12.12
N ASN A 84 -2.68 -15.07 -10.96
CA ASN A 84 -3.56 -16.04 -10.30
C ASN A 84 -4.79 -16.34 -11.16
N VAL A 85 -5.45 -15.32 -11.73
CA VAL A 85 -6.63 -15.51 -12.60
C VAL A 85 -6.29 -16.28 -13.88
N LEU A 86 -5.13 -16.02 -14.48
CA LEU A 86 -4.77 -16.63 -15.78
C LEU A 86 -4.16 -18.03 -15.65
N PHE A 87 -3.48 -18.33 -14.55
CA PHE A 87 -2.65 -19.53 -14.43
C PHE A 87 -2.97 -20.40 -13.21
N ARG A 88 -3.90 -20.01 -12.34
CA ARG A 88 -4.33 -20.82 -11.18
C ARG A 88 -5.85 -20.96 -11.16
N GLU A 89 -6.35 -22.16 -11.43
CA GLU A 89 -7.79 -22.48 -11.50
C GLU A 89 -8.52 -22.33 -10.15
N GLU A 90 -7.80 -22.36 -9.01
CA GLU A 90 -8.40 -22.42 -7.67
C GLU A 90 -8.68 -21.07 -7.01
N VAL A 91 -8.47 -19.95 -7.71
CA VAL A 91 -8.50 -18.65 -7.04
C VAL A 91 -9.88 -18.01 -7.12
N SER A 92 -10.66 -18.19 -6.05
CA SER A 92 -12.00 -17.63 -5.83
C SER A 92 -11.99 -16.13 -5.53
N TRP A 93 -11.41 -15.30 -6.40
CA TRP A 93 -11.70 -13.87 -6.37
C TRP A 93 -13.02 -13.66 -7.11
N ASP A 94 -14.11 -13.50 -6.37
CA ASP A 94 -15.44 -13.28 -6.95
C ASP A 94 -15.46 -12.10 -7.95
N ASP A 95 -14.60 -11.10 -7.73
CA ASP A 95 -14.34 -10.01 -8.69
C ASP A 95 -12.86 -9.57 -8.67
N PRO A 96 -12.03 -10.02 -9.65
CA PRO A 96 -10.62 -9.64 -9.72
C PRO A 96 -10.42 -8.17 -10.10
N ILE A 97 -11.34 -7.56 -10.84
CA ILE A 97 -11.23 -6.16 -11.26
C ILE A 97 -11.43 -5.25 -10.05
N LEU A 98 -12.49 -5.50 -9.27
CA LEU A 98 -12.76 -4.73 -8.05
C LEU A 98 -11.62 -4.85 -7.04
N SER A 99 -11.06 -6.05 -6.91
CA SER A 99 -9.88 -6.30 -6.05
C SER A 99 -8.68 -5.45 -6.49
N ILE A 100 -8.35 -5.47 -7.79
CA ILE A 100 -7.29 -4.64 -8.37
C ILE A 100 -7.51 -3.15 -8.08
N LEU A 101 -8.72 -2.64 -8.32
CA LEU A 101 -9.04 -1.23 -8.11
C LEU A 101 -8.93 -0.83 -6.64
N THR A 102 -9.38 -1.69 -5.73
CA THR A 102 -9.42 -1.43 -4.28
C THR A 102 -8.02 -1.26 -3.70
N ILE A 103 -7.04 -2.02 -4.16
CA ILE A 103 -5.66 -1.96 -3.65
C ILE A 103 -4.79 -1.03 -4.51
N SER A 104 -4.82 -1.21 -5.84
CA SER A 104 -3.92 -0.48 -6.74
C SER A 104 -4.33 0.96 -6.94
N GLY A 105 -5.65 1.27 -6.89
CA GLY A 105 -6.16 2.63 -7.02
C GLY A 105 -5.61 3.57 -5.94
N PRO A 106 -5.84 3.30 -4.65
CA PRO A 106 -5.26 4.07 -3.55
C PRO A 106 -3.73 4.09 -3.57
N ALA A 107 -3.08 2.99 -3.95
CA ALA A 107 -1.63 2.95 -4.09
C ALA A 107 -1.12 3.93 -5.16
N PHE A 108 -1.69 3.91 -6.37
CA PHE A 108 -1.30 4.83 -7.45
C PHE A 108 -1.62 6.29 -7.14
N LEU A 109 -2.75 6.57 -6.48
CA LEU A 109 -3.06 7.91 -5.98
C LEU A 109 -1.98 8.39 -5.00
N THR A 110 -1.59 7.54 -4.05
CA THR A 110 -0.55 7.85 -3.07
C THR A 110 0.82 8.05 -3.75
N ALA A 111 1.17 7.22 -4.72
CA ALA A 111 2.38 7.35 -5.53
C ALA A 111 2.44 8.68 -6.27
N PHE A 112 1.35 9.05 -6.95
CA PHE A 112 1.24 10.32 -7.67
C PHE A 112 1.42 11.53 -6.74
N LEU A 113 0.83 11.49 -5.55
CA LEU A 113 0.95 12.57 -4.57
C LEU A 113 2.37 12.68 -4.00
N TYR A 114 3.04 11.57 -3.71
CA TYR A 114 4.45 11.58 -3.33
C TYR A 114 5.34 12.16 -4.43
N PHE A 115 5.06 11.81 -5.70
CA PHE A 115 5.80 12.36 -6.83
C PHE A 115 5.59 13.89 -6.96
N LYS A 116 4.37 14.38 -6.80
CA LYS A 116 4.07 15.83 -6.78
C LYS A 116 4.78 16.53 -5.62
N SER A 117 4.81 15.92 -4.44
CA SER A 117 5.53 16.42 -3.27
C SER A 117 7.04 16.53 -3.53
N TRP A 118 7.64 15.49 -4.10
CA TRP A 118 9.04 15.48 -4.48
C TRP A 118 9.39 16.60 -5.48
N LYS A 119 8.59 16.74 -6.55
CA LYS A 119 8.80 17.78 -7.57
C LYS A 119 8.69 19.17 -6.96
N SER A 120 7.69 19.41 -6.11
CA SER A 120 7.52 20.71 -5.45
C SER A 120 8.71 21.11 -4.57
N ARG A 121 9.36 20.16 -3.90
CA ARG A 121 10.56 20.44 -3.08
C ARG A 121 11.80 20.71 -3.91
N ARG A 122 11.95 19.99 -5.03
CA ARG A 122 13.03 20.21 -5.99
C ARG A 122 12.94 21.61 -6.61
N ASP A 123 11.73 21.99 -7.04
CA ASP A 123 11.51 23.29 -7.69
C ASP A 123 11.74 24.47 -6.73
N THR A 124 11.55 24.30 -5.42
CA THR A 124 11.93 25.31 -4.42
C THR A 124 13.44 25.37 -4.21
N ALA A 125 14.11 24.22 -4.11
CA ALA A 125 15.56 24.17 -3.87
C ALA A 125 16.41 24.69 -5.06
N VAL A 126 15.85 24.74 -6.27
CA VAL A 126 16.52 25.31 -7.46
C VAL A 126 16.34 26.83 -7.55
N LYS A 127 15.37 27.41 -6.84
CA LYS A 127 15.06 28.85 -6.87
C LYS A 127 15.78 29.64 -5.77
N ASP A 128 16.36 28.95 -4.80
CA ASP A 128 17.19 29.50 -3.72
C ASP A 128 18.67 29.44 -4.12
#